data_AF-A0AAD9BWI4-F1
#
_entry.id   AF-A0AAD9BWI4-F1
#
_cell.length_a   1.000
_cell.length_b   1.000
_cell.length_c   1.000
_cell.angle_alpha   90.00
_cell.angle_beta   90.00
_cell.angle_gamma   90.00
#
_symmetry.space_group_name_H-M   'P 1'
#
loop_
_entity.id
_entity.type
_entity.pdbx_description
1 polymer ?
#
loop_
_entity_poly.entity_id
_entity_poly.type
_entity_poly.pdbx_seq_one_letter_code
_entity_poly.pdbx_strand_id
1 'polypeptide(L)'
;MANERLRALEEVEKEIATTLQCAGNIVLELSKDKHNASHLDRQLVQFQSSINRVESELSGQIRYLTQVATGQPHEGSTYSARKDCQMALNRAEYAKVKLGELGRTCEVMLEQQQQQQQQQQLQQQQQQQQQQQQQQQQQQQQQQQQQQQQQQQQQQQQQLQQQQQQPT
;
A
#
# COMPACT_ATOMS: atom_id res chain seq x y z
N MET A 1 29.22 16.19 10.85
CA MET A 1 28.45 16.79 11.96
C MET A 1 28.57 16.06 13.30
N ALA A 2 28.04 14.86 13.53
CA ALA A 2 28.17 14.22 14.86
C ALA A 2 29.64 14.03 15.30
N ASN A 3 30.49 13.54 14.39
CA ASN A 3 31.94 13.43 14.64
C ASN A 3 32.64 14.78 14.84
N GLU A 4 32.19 15.85 14.18
CA GLU A 4 32.77 17.19 14.37
C GLU A 4 32.37 17.77 15.73
N ARG A 5 31.16 17.47 16.20
CA ARG A 5 30.67 17.88 17.52
C ARG A 5 31.36 17.11 18.66
N LEU A 6 31.56 15.80 18.49
CA LEU A 6 32.37 15.00 19.40
C LEU A 6 33.81 15.53 19.46
N ARG A 7 34.40 15.85 18.30
CA ARG A 7 35.73 16.45 18.24
C ARG A 7 35.78 17.82 18.92
N ALA A 8 34.73 18.65 18.79
CA ALA A 8 34.66 19.92 19.50
C ALA A 8 34.59 19.73 21.02
N LEU A 9 33.88 18.70 21.51
CA LEU A 9 33.84 18.37 22.94
C LEU A 9 35.20 17.84 23.45
N GLU A 10 35.93 17.06 22.65
CA GLU A 10 37.31 16.66 22.97
C GLU A 10 38.26 17.86 23.08
N GLU A 11 38.09 18.88 22.24
CA GLU A 11 38.86 20.13 22.35
C GLU A 11 38.48 20.94 23.59
N VAL A 12 37.20 20.96 23.98
CA VAL A 12 36.76 21.56 25.26
C VAL A 12 37.40 20.84 26.44
N GLU A 13 37.50 19.51 26.42
CA GLU A 13 38.14 18.73 27.47
C GLU A 13 39.63 19.08 27.63
N LYS A 14 40.35 19.28 26.51
CA LYS A 14 41.75 19.76 26.53
C LYS A 14 41.88 21.17 27.10
N GLU A 15 40.94 22.05 26.79
CA GLU A 15 40.91 23.42 27.29
C GLU A 15 40.61 23.44 28.81
N ILE A 16 39.75 22.54 29.31
CA ILE A 16 39.53 22.34 30.76
C ILE A 16 40.81 21.88 31.45
N ALA A 17 41.55 20.93 30.88
CA ALA A 17 42.83 20.50 31.43
C ALA A 17 43.83 21.67 31.50
N THR A 18 43.84 22.53 30.48
CA THR A 18 44.67 23.75 30.46
C THR A 18 44.24 24.75 31.54
N THR A 19 42.94 24.96 31.72
CA THR A 19 42.38 25.81 32.78
C THR A 19 42.83 25.32 34.17
N LEU A 20 42.73 24.01 34.43
CA LEU A 20 43.16 23.41 35.70
C LEU A 20 44.68 23.54 35.91
N GLN A 21 45.48 23.37 34.86
CA GLN A 21 46.94 23.54 34.94
C GLN A 21 47.32 24.99 35.28
N CYS A 22 46.69 25.98 34.64
CA CYS A 22 46.92 27.40 34.95
C CYS A 22 46.53 27.72 36.40
N ALA A 23 45.37 27.23 36.86
CA ALA A 23 44.94 27.39 38.26
C ALA A 23 45.94 26.78 39.24
N GLY A 24 46.42 25.56 38.98
CA GLY A 24 47.45 24.90 39.79
C GLY A 24 48.75 25.70 39.84
N ASN A 25 49.21 26.22 38.70
CA ASN A 25 50.41 27.06 38.64
C ASN A 25 50.25 28.37 39.42
N ILE A 26 49.07 29.00 39.37
CA ILE A 26 48.77 30.22 40.15
C ILE A 26 48.85 29.92 41.65
N VAL A 27 48.17 28.87 42.12
CA VAL A 27 48.16 28.47 43.54
C VAL A 27 49.58 28.12 44.01
N LEU A 28 50.34 27.37 43.21
CA LEU A 28 51.73 27.04 43.52
C LEU A 28 52.60 28.29 43.60
N GLU A 29 52.46 29.24 42.69
CA GLU A 29 53.21 30.50 42.76
C GLU A 29 52.84 31.29 44.02
N LEU A 30 51.55 31.39 44.36
CA LEU A 30 51.04 32.06 45.56
C LEU A 30 51.54 31.43 46.87
N SER A 31 51.89 30.15 46.86
CA SER A 31 52.44 29.46 48.03
C SER A 31 53.91 29.79 48.36
N LYS A 32 54.63 30.46 47.44
CA LYS A 32 56.03 30.83 47.65
C LYS A 32 56.15 32.06 48.55
N ASP A 33 57.25 32.16 49.30
CA ASP A 33 57.54 33.34 50.13
C ASP A 33 57.76 34.63 49.30
N LYS A 34 58.22 34.47 48.05
CA LYS A 34 58.41 35.57 47.10
C LYS A 34 57.81 35.22 45.74
N HIS A 35 56.73 35.90 45.40
CA HIS A 35 55.95 35.69 44.19
C HIS A 35 56.58 36.34 42.95
N ASN A 36 56.53 35.64 41.81
CA ASN A 36 56.80 36.23 40.50
C ASN A 36 55.52 36.83 39.89
N ALA A 37 55.31 38.13 40.07
CA ALA A 37 54.14 38.85 39.58
C ALA A 37 53.93 38.71 38.06
N SER A 38 55.00 38.76 37.26
CA SER A 38 54.90 38.62 35.80
C SER A 38 54.44 37.22 35.37
N HIS A 39 54.94 36.18 36.06
CA HIS A 39 54.48 34.81 35.83
C HIS A 39 53.01 34.65 36.23
N LEU A 40 52.62 35.23 37.37
CA LEU A 40 51.25 35.18 37.88
C LEU A 40 50.25 35.84 36.91
N ASP A 41 50.56 37.04 36.43
CA ASP A 41 49.72 37.76 35.45
C ASP A 41 49.55 36.96 34.16
N ARG A 42 50.64 36.35 33.66
CA ARG A 42 50.56 35.50 32.47
C ARG A 42 49.65 34.30 32.68
N GLN A 43 49.77 33.61 33.82
CA GLN A 43 48.92 32.45 34.13
C GLN A 43 47.46 32.88 34.33
N LEU A 44 47.20 34.04 34.93
CA LEU A 44 45.86 34.60 35.10
C LEU A 44 45.20 34.95 33.77
N VAL A 45 45.92 35.60 32.85
CA VAL A 45 45.39 35.92 31.51
C VAL A 45 45.09 34.64 30.73
N GLN A 46 45.96 33.63 30.82
CA GLN A 46 45.74 32.35 30.16
C GLN A 46 44.56 31.60 30.78
N PHE A 47 44.44 31.58 32.10
CA PHE A 47 43.29 31.01 32.82
C PHE A 47 41.99 31.66 32.38
N GLN A 48 41.93 32.99 32.39
CA GLN A 48 40.73 33.74 32.02
C GLN A 48 40.32 33.49 30.56
N SER A 49 41.29 33.42 29.66
CA SER A 49 41.03 33.13 28.24
C SER A 49 40.51 31.71 28.04
N SER A 50 41.13 30.75 28.71
CA SER A 50 40.78 29.33 28.64
C SER A 50 39.37 29.07 29.19
N ILE A 51 39.05 29.63 30.36
CA ILE A 51 37.73 29.44 31.00
C ILE A 51 36.60 30.09 30.20
N ASN A 52 36.82 31.28 29.64
CA ASN A 52 35.84 31.95 28.77
C ASN A 52 35.56 31.12 27.51
N ARG A 53 36.59 30.45 26.97
CA ARG A 53 36.44 29.59 25.79
C ARG A 53 35.64 28.33 26.12
N VAL A 54 35.94 27.67 27.25
CA VAL A 54 35.17 26.53 27.75
C VAL A 54 33.70 26.90 27.92
N GLU A 55 33.41 28.03 28.56
CA GLU A 55 32.04 28.51 28.78
C GLU A 55 31.30 28.76 27.46
N SER A 56 31.93 29.47 26.52
CA SER A 56 31.34 29.81 25.23
C SER A 56 31.00 28.57 24.40
N GLU A 57 31.95 27.64 24.29
CA GLU A 57 31.78 26.40 23.51
C GLU A 57 30.71 25.50 24.15
N LEU A 58 30.77 25.28 25.47
CA LEU A 58 29.79 24.46 26.16
C LEU A 58 28.37 25.04 26.04
N SER A 59 28.24 26.36 26.16
CA SER A 59 26.97 27.08 25.92
C SER A 59 26.47 26.91 24.49
N GLY A 60 27.38 26.88 23.50
CA GLY A 60 27.06 26.55 22.12
C GLY A 60 26.50 25.13 21.96
N GLN A 61 27.13 24.15 22.61
CA GLN A 61 26.69 22.75 22.58
C GLN A 61 25.34 22.55 23.29
N ILE A 62 25.11 23.21 24.42
CA ILE A 62 23.81 23.18 25.13
C ILE A 62 22.70 23.79 24.27
N ARG A 63 22.95 24.95 23.64
CA ARG A 63 21.99 25.56 22.70
C ARG A 63 21.68 24.62 21.54
N TYR A 64 22.69 23.99 20.97
CA TYR A 64 22.51 23.01 19.90
C TYR A 64 21.68 21.81 20.37
N LEU A 65 22.03 21.20 21.51
CA LEU A 65 21.31 20.07 22.07
C LEU A 65 19.83 20.43 22.33
N THR A 66 19.58 21.62 22.85
CA THR A 66 18.23 22.16 23.05
C THR A 66 17.48 22.29 21.73
N GLN A 67 18.13 22.79 20.68
CA GLN A 67 17.54 22.93 19.34
C GLN A 67 17.20 21.57 18.71
N VAL A 68 18.08 20.57 18.82
CA VAL A 68 17.82 19.24 18.27
C VAL A 68 16.84 18.42 19.11
N ALA A 69 16.84 18.59 20.43
CA ALA A 69 15.91 17.92 21.34
C ALA A 69 14.47 18.45 21.22
N THR A 70 14.28 19.68 20.75
CA THR A 70 12.96 20.29 20.52
C THR A 70 12.37 20.00 19.14
N GLY A 71 13.03 19.15 18.32
CA GLY A 71 12.46 18.65 17.06
C GLY A 71 12.46 19.67 15.91
N GLN A 72 13.30 20.72 15.97
CA GLN A 72 13.49 21.64 14.85
C GLN A 72 14.16 20.89 13.67
N PRO A 73 13.67 21.06 12.42
CA PRO A 73 14.21 20.35 11.28
C PRO A 73 15.64 20.83 11.02
N HIS A 74 16.63 19.96 11.27
CA HIS A 74 18.00 20.23 10.88
C HIS A 74 18.23 19.74 9.44
N GLU A 75 18.99 20.52 8.68
CA GLU A 75 19.50 20.14 7.36
C GLU A 75 20.34 18.86 7.52
N GLY A 76 19.89 17.76 6.90
CA GLY A 76 20.51 16.42 7.00
C GLY A 76 19.76 15.38 7.83
N SER A 77 18.49 15.60 8.19
CA SER A 77 17.69 14.68 9.00
C SER A 77 17.27 13.41 8.24
N THR A 78 18.07 12.34 8.38
CA THR A 78 17.69 10.96 8.04
C THR A 78 16.28 10.61 8.56
N TYR A 79 15.85 11.20 9.66
CA TYR A 79 14.51 11.02 10.22
C TYR A 79 13.38 11.52 9.30
N SER A 80 13.50 12.72 8.71
CA SER A 80 12.44 13.25 7.83
C SER A 80 12.34 12.39 6.57
N ALA A 81 13.47 12.10 5.92
CA ALA A 81 13.52 11.21 4.76
C ALA A 81 13.00 9.80 5.07
N ARG A 82 13.32 9.24 6.25
CA ARG A 82 12.80 7.94 6.70
C ARG A 82 11.29 7.99 6.93
N LYS A 83 10.77 9.04 7.57
CA LYS A 83 9.33 9.23 7.79
C LYS A 83 8.58 9.40 6.47
N ASP A 84 9.12 10.17 5.55
CA ASP A 84 8.55 10.36 4.21
C ASP A 84 8.53 9.04 3.43
N CYS A 85 9.62 8.27 3.49
CA CYS A 85 9.70 6.93 2.92
C CYS A 85 8.68 5.98 3.58
N GLN A 86 8.54 6.01 4.91
CA GLN A 86 7.55 5.20 5.62
C GLN A 86 6.12 5.56 5.21
N MET A 87 5.81 6.86 5.06
CA MET A 87 4.50 7.30 4.59
C MET A 87 4.26 6.90 3.13
N ALA A 88 5.28 6.99 2.28
CA ALA A 88 5.21 6.51 0.89
C ALA A 88 4.96 5.00 0.83
N LEU A 89 5.64 4.21 1.68
CA LEU A 89 5.42 2.77 1.80
C LEU A 89 4.00 2.44 2.23
N ASN A 90 3.49 3.11 3.27
CA ASN A 90 2.11 2.90 3.73
C ASN A 90 1.08 3.25 2.63
N ARG A 91 1.34 4.31 1.85
CA ARG A 91 0.50 4.66 0.69
C ARG A 91 0.57 3.59 -0.40
N ALA A 92 1.75 3.06 -0.69
CA ALA A 92 1.93 2.00 -1.69
C ALA A 92 1.22 0.70 -1.27
N GLU A 93 1.34 0.29 -0.01
CA GLU A 93 0.61 -0.88 0.53
C GLU A 93 -0.90 -0.67 0.47
N TYR A 94 -1.39 0.52 0.83
CA TYR A 94 -2.81 0.84 0.70
C TYR A 94 -3.30 0.77 -0.76
N ALA A 95 -2.54 1.34 -1.69
CA ALA A 95 -2.85 1.27 -3.12
C ALA A 95 -2.87 -0.18 -3.63
N LYS A 96 -1.93 -1.02 -3.19
CA LYS A 96 -1.88 -2.45 -3.50
C LYS A 96 -3.12 -3.20 -3.00
N VAL A 97 -3.56 -2.93 -1.77
CA VAL A 97 -4.79 -3.53 -1.23
C VAL A 97 -5.99 -3.12 -2.08
N LYS A 98 -6.14 -1.83 -2.41
CA LYS A 98 -7.24 -1.33 -3.23
C LYS A 98 -7.23 -1.86 -4.65
N LEU A 99 -6.05 -1.99 -5.27
CA LEU A 99 -5.92 -2.64 -6.57
C LEU A 99 -6.28 -4.12 -6.52
N GLY A 100 -5.94 -4.82 -5.42
CA GLY A 100 -6.34 -6.22 -5.21
C GLY A 100 -7.85 -6.40 -5.04
N GLU A 101 -8.51 -5.50 -4.32
CA GLU A 101 -9.99 -5.48 -4.20
C GLU A 101 -10.65 -5.23 -5.57
N LEU A 102 -10.13 -4.27 -6.33
CA LEU A 102 -10.62 -3.96 -7.67
C LEU A 102 -10.42 -5.14 -8.64
N GLY A 103 -9.24 -5.76 -8.61
CA GLY A 103 -8.93 -6.95 -9.42
C GLY A 103 -9.91 -8.09 -9.19
N ARG A 104 -10.17 -8.45 -7.91
CA ARG A 104 -11.18 -9.45 -7.56
C ARG A 104 -12.59 -9.07 -8.04
N THR A 105 -12.94 -7.79 -7.95
CA THR A 105 -14.25 -7.32 -8.43
C THR A 105 -14.37 -7.49 -9.94
N CYS A 106 -13.32 -7.14 -10.70
CA CYS A 106 -13.28 -7.35 -12.15
C CYS A 106 -13.39 -8.83 -12.53
N GLU A 107 -12.72 -9.73 -11.81
CA GLU A 107 -12.80 -11.18 -12.03
C GLU A 107 -14.24 -11.69 -11.84
N VAL A 108 -14.89 -11.33 -10.72
CA VAL A 108 -16.28 -11.71 -10.44
C VAL A 108 -17.25 -11.19 -11.51
N MET A 109 -17.07 -9.95 -11.98
CA MET A 109 -17.90 -9.39 -13.05
C MET A 109 -17.71 -10.15 -14.37
N LEU A 110 -16.48 -10.56 -14.68
CA LEU A 110 -16.18 -11.36 -15.87
C LEU A 110 -16.85 -12.73 -15.81
N GLU A 111 -16.75 -13.41 -14.67
CA GLU A 111 -17.38 -14.71 -14.43
C GLU A 111 -18.91 -14.62 -14.51
N GLN A 112 -19.52 -13.58 -13.93
CA GLN A 112 -20.96 -13.33 -14.05
C GLN A 112 -21.39 -13.12 -15.50
N GLN A 113 -20.60 -12.38 -16.29
CA GLN A 113 -20.90 -12.15 -17.70
C GLN A 113 -20.84 -13.45 -18.51
N GLN A 114 -19.84 -14.31 -18.25
CA GLN A 114 -19.75 -15.62 -18.88
C GLN A 114 -20.92 -16.53 -18.49
N GLN A 115 -21.28 -16.58 -17.20
CA GLN A 115 -22.44 -17.35 -16.74
C GLN A 115 -23.74 -16.88 -17.40
N GLN A 116 -23.97 -15.56 -17.50
CA GLN A 116 -25.14 -15.03 -18.19
C GLN A 116 -25.20 -15.42 -19.67
N GLN A 117 -24.08 -15.34 -20.39
CA GLN A 117 -24.03 -15.79 -21.79
C GLN A 117 -24.33 -17.28 -21.92
N GLN A 118 -23.77 -18.11 -21.05
CA GLN A 118 -23.99 -19.56 -21.09
C GLN A 118 -25.45 -19.91 -20.77
N GLN A 119 -26.06 -19.20 -19.82
CA GLN A 119 -27.46 -19.39 -19.46
C GLN A 119 -28.42 -18.95 -20.59
N GLN A 120 -28.12 -17.84 -21.30
CA GLN A 120 -28.86 -17.44 -22.49
C GLN A 120 -28.76 -18.45 -23.63
N GLN A 121 -27.57 -19.03 -23.86
CA GLN A 121 -27.40 -20.09 -24.87
C GLN A 121 -28.22 -21.35 -24.53
N LEU A 122 -28.21 -21.78 -23.26
CA LEU A 122 -29.02 -22.92 -22.84
C LEU A 122 -30.52 -22.66 -23.05
N GLN A 123 -30.97 -21.45 -22.75
CA GLN A 123 -32.38 -21.08 -22.90
C GLN A 123 -32.81 -21.05 -24.38
N GLN A 124 -31.97 -20.54 -25.28
CA GLN A 124 -32.23 -20.62 -26.73
C GLN A 124 -32.26 -22.07 -27.23
N GLN A 125 -31.36 -22.92 -26.75
CA GLN A 125 -31.32 -24.33 -27.15
C GLN A 125 -32.57 -25.09 -26.68
N GLN A 126 -33.06 -24.82 -25.47
CA GLN A 126 -34.33 -25.36 -24.98
C GLN A 126 -35.53 -24.90 -25.81
N GLN A 127 -35.59 -23.61 -26.19
CA GLN A 127 -36.66 -23.10 -27.05
C GLN A 127 -36.66 -23.76 -28.43
N GLN A 128 -35.50 -23.96 -29.05
CA GLN A 128 -35.39 -24.68 -30.32
C GLN A 128 -35.87 -26.13 -30.20
N GLN A 129 -35.50 -26.83 -29.11
CA GLN A 129 -35.98 -28.20 -28.87
C GLN A 129 -37.50 -28.27 -28.70
N GLN A 130 -38.10 -27.32 -27.97
CA GLN A 130 -39.56 -27.25 -27.83
C GLN A 130 -40.27 -26.98 -29.16
N GLN A 131 -39.73 -26.09 -30.00
CA GLN A 131 -40.29 -25.86 -31.34
C GLN A 131 -40.20 -27.10 -32.23
N GLN A 132 -39.08 -27.84 -32.19
CA GLN A 132 -38.95 -29.09 -32.94
C GLN A 132 -39.95 -30.15 -32.47
N GLN A 133 -40.15 -30.30 -31.15
CA GLN A 133 -41.17 -31.22 -30.63
C GLN A 133 -42.59 -30.84 -31.03
N GLN A 134 -42.93 -29.55 -31.01
CA GLN A 134 -44.24 -29.08 -31.49
C GLN A 134 -44.45 -29.35 -32.98
N GLN A 135 -43.43 -29.12 -33.82
CA GLN A 135 -43.51 -29.44 -35.25
C GLN A 135 -43.70 -30.95 -35.49
N GLN A 136 -42.98 -31.80 -34.75
CA GLN A 136 -43.15 -33.25 -34.85
C GLN A 136 -44.55 -33.70 -34.43
N GLN A 137 -45.11 -33.13 -33.35
CA GLN A 137 -46.49 -33.41 -32.93
C GLN A 137 -47.52 -32.97 -33.99
N GLN A 138 -47.35 -31.80 -34.59
CA GLN A 138 -48.23 -31.33 -35.67
C GLN A 138 -48.17 -32.23 -36.89
N GLN A 139 -46.96 -32.69 -37.29
CA GLN A 139 -46.82 -33.64 -38.40
C GLN A 139 -47.51 -34.98 -38.10
N GLN A 140 -47.36 -35.51 -36.89
CA GLN A 140 -48.05 -36.74 -36.49
C GLN A 140 -49.58 -36.58 -36.51
N GLN A 141 -50.11 -35.44 -36.03
CA GLN A 141 -51.55 -35.17 -36.09
C GLN A 141 -52.06 -35.07 -37.53
N GLN A 142 -51.32 -34.41 -38.43
CA GLN A 142 -51.68 -34.37 -39.86
C GLN A 142 -51.68 -35.75 -40.50
N GLN A 143 -50.69 -36.59 -40.19
CA GLN A 143 -50.65 -37.97 -40.68
C GLN A 143 -51.83 -38.81 -40.18
N GLN A 144 -52.21 -38.68 -38.90
CA GLN A 144 -53.39 -39.35 -38.36
C GLN A 144 -54.70 -38.88 -39.02
N GLN A 145 -54.85 -37.57 -39.26
CA GLN A 145 -56.02 -37.05 -39.98
C GLN A 145 -56.09 -37.57 -41.42
N GLN A 146 -54.97 -37.63 -42.14
CA GLN A 146 -54.93 -38.22 -43.48
C GLN A 146 -55.31 -39.70 -43.48
N GLN A 147 -54.82 -40.49 -42.51
CA GLN A 147 -55.20 -41.90 -42.38
C GLN A 147 -56.70 -42.07 -42.08
N GLN A 148 -57.28 -41.23 -41.20
CA GLN A 148 -58.72 -41.27 -40.93
C GLN A 148 -59.55 -40.91 -42.17
N GLN A 149 -59.15 -39.90 -42.95
CA GLN A 149 -59.83 -39.56 -44.20
C GLN A 149 -59.76 -40.70 -45.23
N GLN A 150 -58.61 -41.34 -45.37
CA GLN A 150 -58.48 -42.51 -46.25
C GLN A 150 -59.37 -43.68 -45.81
N GLN A 151 -59.43 -43.97 -44.51
CA GLN A 151 -60.34 -45.00 -43.99
C GLN A 151 -61.81 -44.66 -44.23
N GLN A 152 -62.22 -43.41 -44.02
CA GLN A 152 -63.59 -42.98 -44.32
C GLN A 152 -63.92 -43.13 -45.81
N GLN A 153 -63.01 -42.73 -46.71
CA GLN A 153 -63.23 -42.91 -48.15
C GLN A 153 -63.35 -44.39 -48.54
N GLN A 154 -62.51 -45.27 -47.96
CA GLN A 154 -62.62 -46.71 -48.20
C GLN A 154 -63.95 -47.28 -47.71
N GLN A 155 -64.41 -46.90 -46.51
CA GLN A 155 -65.72 -47.33 -46.01
C GLN A 155 -66.87 -46.83 -46.89
N GLN A 156 -66.81 -45.59 -47.38
CA GLN A 156 -67.83 -45.03 -48.27
C GLN A 156 -67.86 -45.77 -49.61
N GLN A 157 -66.70 -46.11 -50.18
CA GLN A 157 -66.60 -46.93 -51.39
C GLN A 157 -67.17 -48.34 -51.17
N GLN A 158 -66.89 -48.97 -50.04
CA GLN A 158 -67.46 -50.29 -49.71
C GLN A 158 -68.98 -50.23 -49.56
N GLN A 159 -69.53 -49.19 -48.92
CA GLN A 159 -70.99 -49.00 -48.83
C GLN A 159 -71.63 -48.76 -50.20
N LEU A 160 -71.01 -47.96 -51.07
CA LEU A 160 -71.48 -47.72 -52.44
C LEU A 160 -71.46 -49.00 -53.28
N GLN A 161 -70.44 -49.87 -53.12
CA GLN A 161 -70.41 -51.18 -53.77
C GLN A 161 -71.50 -52.12 -53.24
N GLN A 162 -71.78 -52.12 -51.94
CA GLN A 162 -72.86 -52.93 -51.37
C GLN A 162 -74.25 -52.46 -51.82
N GLN A 163 -74.48 -51.16 -52.00
CA GLN A 163 -75.74 -50.65 -52.56
C GLN A 163 -75.94 -51.00 -54.03
N GLN A 164 -74.87 -51.08 -54.83
CA GLN A 164 -74.97 -51.53 -56.23
C GLN A 164 -75.16 -53.05 -56.38
N GLN A 165 -75.03 -53.84 -55.31
CA GLN A 165 -75.22 -55.29 -55.32
C GLN A 165 -76.56 -55.75 -54.72
N GLN A 166 -77.46 -54.84 -54.32
CA GLN A 166 -78.83 -55.23 -53.97
C GLN A 166 -79.70 -55.32 -55.23
N PRO A 167 -80.20 -56.51 -55.63
CA PRO A 167 -81.16 -56.62 -56.71
C PRO A 167 -82.54 -56.15 -56.22
N THR A 168 -83.21 -55.32 -57.04
CA THR A 168 -84.67 -55.16 -57.03
C THR A 168 -85.39 -56.47 -57.29
#